data_AF-A0AAD6VYL4-F1
#
_entry.id   AF-A0AAD6VYL4-F1
#
_cell.length_a   1.000
_cell.length_b   1.000
_cell.length_c   1.000
_cell.angle_alpha   90.00
_cell.angle_beta   90.00
_cell.angle_gamma   90.00
#
_symmetry.space_group_name_H-M   'P 1'
#
loop_
_entity.id
_entity.type
_entity.pdbx_description
1 polymer ?
#
loop_
_entity_poly.entity_id
_entity_poly.type
_entity_poly.pdbx_seq_one_letter_code
_entity_poly.pdbx_strand_id
1 'polypeptide(L)'
;MGTLKITKKHHKHLNNPFPSTPRSLPFIQGRLLFNSQTVPPNKIFSVGKDFQLLWSIKNGGSLSIYHQSQPTKALWSTIPGQAFVTAALCETEVEESRGSFAIKDRNVYLVCDHQTIEDIRVISEPDHHFDQDNDHDLSSGNMSFAQKNDLKDTEFPALVITGWLFSNRRKKRHQESGIYKDIEFETRGPPTCARYWVLFDQKNNNQIGFQVRVGPPNFEFQQRISPTPLGRHRRLRWKLGKIRRRKLGWYRFFTRSRGFVAVSSSSEEEMEMKSAELTEFNRVCITYSSEGNERFYGFGEQFSHMDFKGKRVPIFVQEQGIGRGDQPITFAANLVSYRAGGDWSTTYAPSPFYMTSKMRSLYLEGYDYSVFDMTRHDRVQIQIQSNSVQGRILNGNSPSEIIENLTETIGRPPELPKWIISGAVVGMQGGTEAVRRVWDELKDHKVPVSAFWLQDWVGQRETMIGSQLWWNWEVDTTRYHGWQQLINDLGAKNIKVMTYCNPCLAPADEKPNQRRNLFEEAKKLDILVKDKYGEPYMVPNTAFDVGMLDLTHPDTAAWFKQVLQEMVDDGVKGWMADFGEGLPVDATLYSGNRRKVLTCFFQKLGFMCNRDILITLD
;
A
#
# COMPACT_ATOMS: atom_id res chain seq x y z
N MET A 1 -7.53 -5.28 -17.76
CA MET A 1 -6.40 -4.57 -17.10
C MET A 1 -6.82 -3.14 -16.73
N GLY A 2 -6.59 -2.71 -15.49
CA GLY A 2 -6.98 -1.36 -15.03
C GLY A 2 -6.09 -0.24 -15.57
N THR A 3 -6.60 0.72 -16.35
CA THR A 3 -5.88 1.94 -16.72
C THR A 3 -5.38 2.66 -15.45
N LEU A 4 -4.06 2.79 -15.35
CA LEU A 4 -3.36 3.48 -14.28
C LEU A 4 -2.71 4.72 -14.90
N LYS A 5 -3.21 5.90 -14.55
CA LYS A 5 -2.52 7.16 -14.86
C LYS A 5 -1.60 7.49 -13.71
N ILE A 6 -0.34 7.80 -13.99
CA ILE A 6 0.64 8.19 -12.98
C ILE A 6 1.06 9.62 -13.28
N THR A 7 1.11 10.47 -12.26
CA THR A 7 1.51 11.88 -12.40
C THR A 7 2.56 12.21 -11.35
N LYS A 8 3.79 12.47 -11.80
CA LYS A 8 4.90 12.89 -10.94
C LYS A 8 4.90 14.40 -10.74
N LYS A 9 5.07 14.84 -9.49
CA LYS A 9 5.02 16.28 -9.13
C LYS A 9 6.32 16.84 -8.54
N HIS A 10 7.46 16.18 -8.75
CA HIS A 10 8.76 16.54 -8.15
C HIS A 10 9.29 17.95 -8.53
N HIS A 11 8.82 18.56 -9.62
CA HIS A 11 9.41 19.80 -10.19
C HIS A 11 8.45 20.98 -10.36
N LYS A 12 7.34 21.04 -9.60
CA LYS A 12 6.45 22.21 -9.68
C LYS A 12 7.08 23.42 -8.97
N HIS A 13 7.25 24.53 -9.69
CA HIS A 13 7.81 25.80 -9.16
C HIS A 13 6.99 26.41 -8.01
N LEU A 14 5.70 26.08 -7.92
CA LEU A 14 4.79 26.47 -6.84
C LEU A 14 3.91 25.27 -6.51
N ASN A 15 4.15 24.64 -5.36
CA ASN A 15 3.31 23.56 -4.86
C ASN A 15 2.04 24.13 -4.24
N ASN A 16 0.89 23.46 -4.45
CA ASN A 16 -0.33 23.80 -3.73
C ASN A 16 -0.19 23.35 -2.27
N PRO A 17 -0.17 24.27 -1.28
CA PRO A 17 0.03 23.91 0.11
C PRO A 17 -1.20 23.24 0.75
N PHE A 18 -2.36 23.32 0.10
CA PHE A 18 -3.62 22.68 0.50
C PHE A 18 -4.07 21.67 -0.56
N PRO A 19 -3.37 20.54 -0.70
CA PRO A 19 -3.75 19.51 -1.66
C PRO A 19 -5.13 18.94 -1.30
N SER A 20 -6.02 18.80 -2.28
CA SER A 20 -7.35 18.24 -2.07
C SER A 20 -7.27 16.78 -1.61
N THR A 21 -8.21 16.36 -0.77
CA THR A 21 -8.38 14.94 -0.42
C THR A 21 -8.58 14.11 -1.69
N PRO A 22 -7.85 13.00 -1.89
CA PRO A 22 -8.03 12.14 -3.05
C PRO A 22 -9.48 11.62 -3.13
N ARG A 23 -10.07 11.70 -4.32
CA ARG A 23 -11.41 11.15 -4.57
C ARG A 23 -11.28 9.66 -4.83
N SER A 24 -11.98 8.85 -4.05
CA SER A 24 -12.12 7.41 -4.29
C SER A 24 -13.57 7.04 -4.54
N LEU A 25 -13.81 5.79 -4.91
CA LEU A 25 -15.13 5.20 -5.02
C LEU A 25 -15.93 5.46 -3.73
N PRO A 26 -17.14 6.05 -3.84
CA PRO A 26 -17.98 6.30 -2.68
C PRO A 26 -18.47 4.98 -2.09
N PHE A 27 -19.05 5.05 -0.89
CA PHE A 27 -19.70 3.90 -0.26
C PHE A 27 -20.74 3.28 -1.20
N ILE A 28 -20.58 1.99 -1.53
CA ILE A 28 -21.52 1.27 -2.40
C ILE A 28 -22.57 0.57 -1.54
N GLN A 29 -23.83 0.68 -1.92
CA GLN A 29 -24.92 -0.03 -1.27
C GLN A 29 -25.90 -0.55 -2.31
N GLY A 30 -26.28 -1.81 -2.17
CA GLY A 30 -27.42 -2.37 -2.89
C GLY A 30 -28.05 -3.52 -2.14
N ARG A 31 -28.96 -4.20 -2.82
CA ARG A 31 -29.84 -5.21 -2.22
C ARG A 31 -29.28 -6.61 -2.37
N LEU A 32 -29.51 -7.43 -1.36
CA LEU A 32 -29.34 -8.87 -1.44
C LEU A 32 -30.66 -9.51 -1.90
N LEU A 33 -30.55 -10.38 -2.89
CA LEU A 33 -31.60 -11.29 -3.31
C LEU A 33 -31.07 -12.71 -3.13
N PHE A 34 -31.96 -13.69 -3.06
CA PHE A 34 -31.56 -15.10 -2.99
C PHE A 34 -32.61 -15.97 -3.67
N ASN A 35 -32.19 -17.12 -4.20
CA ASN A 35 -33.11 -18.10 -4.75
C ASN A 35 -33.62 -19.00 -3.61
N SER A 36 -34.91 -18.86 -3.26
CA SER A 36 -35.54 -19.62 -2.18
C SER A 36 -35.71 -21.12 -2.47
N GLN A 37 -35.54 -21.54 -3.73
CA GLN A 37 -35.62 -22.96 -4.10
C GLN A 37 -34.31 -23.70 -3.81
N THR A 38 -33.17 -23.01 -3.95
CA THR A 38 -31.83 -23.60 -3.80
C THR A 38 -31.20 -23.27 -2.46
N VAL A 39 -31.54 -22.13 -1.86
CA VAL A 39 -31.00 -21.70 -0.57
C VAL A 39 -32.04 -21.96 0.53
N PRO A 40 -31.84 -22.98 1.39
CA PRO A 40 -32.81 -23.35 2.41
C PRO A 40 -32.97 -22.24 3.45
N PRO A 41 -34.16 -22.04 4.03
CA PRO A 41 -34.38 -21.02 5.04
C PRO A 41 -33.70 -21.38 6.37
N ASN A 42 -33.03 -20.41 7.00
CA ASN A 42 -32.54 -20.52 8.39
C ASN A 42 -31.62 -21.74 8.65
N LYS A 43 -30.62 -21.96 7.79
CA LYS A 43 -29.71 -23.11 7.87
C LYS A 43 -28.37 -22.74 8.52
N ILE A 44 -27.87 -23.66 9.35
CA ILE A 44 -26.52 -23.61 9.92
C ILE A 44 -25.63 -24.55 9.09
N PHE A 45 -24.45 -24.06 8.73
CA PHE A 45 -23.43 -24.81 8.02
C PHE A 45 -22.15 -24.84 8.86
N SER A 46 -21.57 -26.03 9.04
CA SER A 46 -20.26 -26.16 9.68
C SER A 46 -19.16 -25.68 8.73
N VAL A 47 -18.18 -24.97 9.27
CA VAL A 47 -16.93 -24.62 8.58
C VAL A 47 -15.79 -25.13 9.47
N GLY A 48 -15.09 -26.15 9.01
CA GLY A 48 -14.19 -26.94 9.83
C GLY A 48 -14.91 -27.55 11.04
N LYS A 49 -14.17 -27.64 12.15
CA LYS A 49 -14.63 -28.24 13.40
C LYS A 49 -15.16 -27.22 14.40
N ASP A 50 -14.67 -25.98 14.32
CA ASP A 50 -14.82 -24.98 15.37
C ASP A 50 -15.71 -23.80 14.97
N PHE A 51 -16.02 -23.64 13.67
CA PHE A 51 -16.83 -22.54 13.17
C PHE A 51 -18.15 -23.00 12.56
N GLN A 52 -19.13 -22.10 12.63
CA GLN A 52 -20.43 -22.28 12.00
C GLN A 52 -20.87 -20.99 11.32
N LEU A 53 -21.44 -21.12 10.13
CA LEU A 53 -22.11 -20.05 9.43
C LEU A 53 -23.63 -20.25 9.49
N LEU A 54 -24.35 -19.26 9.99
CA LEU A 54 -25.81 -19.19 9.97
C LEU A 54 -26.26 -18.34 8.79
N TRP A 55 -27.06 -18.93 7.90
CA TRP A 55 -27.86 -18.22 6.92
C TRP A 55 -29.28 -18.03 7.47
N SER A 56 -29.80 -16.81 7.47
CA SER A 56 -31.20 -16.52 7.80
C SER A 56 -31.87 -15.74 6.69
N ILE A 57 -33.11 -16.09 6.35
CA ILE A 57 -33.92 -15.36 5.35
C ILE A 57 -34.69 -14.19 5.95
N LYS A 58 -34.61 -13.97 7.26
CA LYS A 58 -35.31 -12.87 7.93
C LYS A 58 -34.82 -11.52 7.38
N ASN A 59 -35.74 -10.57 7.24
CA ASN A 59 -35.45 -9.20 6.81
C ASN A 59 -34.63 -9.11 5.50
N GLY A 60 -34.84 -10.04 4.55
CA GLY A 60 -34.22 -10.02 3.23
C GLY A 60 -32.93 -10.84 3.08
N GLY A 61 -32.53 -11.61 4.11
CA GLY A 61 -31.36 -12.49 4.02
C GLY A 61 -30.13 -11.94 4.74
N SER A 62 -29.46 -12.76 5.54
CA SER A 62 -28.20 -12.41 6.21
C SER A 62 -27.36 -13.63 6.54
N LEU A 63 -26.04 -13.44 6.58
CA LEU A 63 -25.05 -14.43 7.01
C LEU A 63 -24.46 -14.00 8.34
N SER A 64 -24.15 -14.93 9.23
CA SER A 64 -23.44 -14.67 10.48
C SER A 64 -22.51 -15.83 10.83
N ILE A 65 -21.29 -15.52 11.23
CA ILE A 65 -20.25 -16.47 11.58
C ILE A 65 -20.09 -16.50 13.10
N TYR A 66 -20.05 -17.71 13.64
CA TYR A 66 -19.90 -17.98 15.06
C TYR A 66 -18.78 -19.00 15.29
N HIS A 67 -18.13 -18.87 16.43
CA HIS A 67 -17.29 -19.93 16.96
C HIS A 67 -18.14 -20.84 17.86
N GLN A 68 -17.93 -22.15 17.81
CA GLN A 68 -18.74 -23.14 18.54
C GLN A 68 -18.66 -22.98 20.05
N SER A 69 -17.52 -22.52 20.58
CA SER A 69 -17.40 -22.20 22.01
C SER A 69 -18.21 -20.97 22.44
N GLN A 70 -18.66 -20.13 21.49
CA GLN A 70 -19.39 -18.88 21.74
C GLN A 70 -20.51 -18.64 20.73
N PRO A 71 -21.56 -19.48 20.73
CA PRO A 71 -22.62 -19.42 19.73
C PRO A 71 -23.50 -18.16 19.80
N THR A 72 -23.39 -17.37 20.88
CA THR A 72 -24.14 -16.12 21.07
C THR A 72 -23.40 -14.88 20.58
N LYS A 73 -22.09 -14.98 20.31
CA LYS A 73 -21.25 -13.86 19.85
C LYS A 73 -20.91 -14.05 18.39
N ALA A 74 -21.59 -13.29 17.52
CA ALA A 74 -21.24 -13.26 16.11
C ALA A 74 -19.87 -12.58 15.92
N LEU A 75 -18.92 -13.32 15.33
CA LEU A 75 -17.60 -12.80 14.95
C LEU A 75 -17.71 -11.85 13.77
N TRP A 76 -18.61 -12.14 12.84
CA TRP A 76 -18.87 -11.36 11.64
C TRP A 76 -20.29 -11.61 11.14
N SER A 77 -21.00 -10.56 10.71
CA SER A 77 -22.38 -10.65 10.22
C SER A 77 -22.65 -9.68 9.10
N THR A 78 -23.34 -10.11 8.05
CA THR A 78 -23.83 -9.20 7.01
C THR A 78 -25.00 -8.38 7.51
N ILE A 79 -25.35 -7.33 6.76
CA ILE A 79 -26.54 -6.51 7.05
C ILE A 79 -27.74 -7.17 6.37
N PRO A 80 -28.85 -7.42 7.09
CA PRO A 80 -30.03 -8.07 6.50
C PRO A 80 -30.56 -7.35 5.26
N GLY A 81 -30.80 -8.11 4.19
CA GLY A 81 -31.36 -7.63 2.92
C GLY A 81 -30.43 -6.80 2.06
N GLN A 82 -29.14 -6.68 2.43
CA GLN A 82 -28.18 -5.83 1.73
C GLN A 82 -27.01 -6.63 1.18
N ALA A 83 -26.55 -6.22 0.00
CA ALA A 83 -25.40 -6.83 -0.65
C ALA A 83 -24.16 -6.71 0.26
N PHE A 84 -23.47 -7.83 0.48
CA PHE A 84 -22.24 -7.91 1.25
C PHE A 84 -21.00 -8.05 0.36
N VAL A 85 -21.18 -8.39 -0.93
CA VAL A 85 -20.15 -8.27 -1.97
C VAL A 85 -20.67 -7.34 -3.05
N THR A 86 -19.86 -6.36 -3.44
CA THR A 86 -20.12 -5.51 -4.61
C THR A 86 -18.84 -5.33 -5.41
N ALA A 87 -18.95 -4.96 -6.68
CA ALA A 87 -17.77 -4.76 -7.53
C ALA A 87 -17.90 -3.51 -8.41
N ALA A 88 -16.77 -2.89 -8.72
CA ALA A 88 -16.72 -1.77 -9.65
C ALA A 88 -15.52 -1.86 -10.60
N LEU A 89 -15.69 -1.19 -11.74
CA LEU A 89 -14.68 -1.03 -12.77
C LEU A 89 -14.33 0.44 -12.86
N CYS A 90 -13.12 0.81 -12.42
CA CYS A 90 -12.71 2.20 -12.29
C CYS A 90 -11.33 2.45 -12.91
N GLU A 91 -11.12 3.63 -13.45
CA GLU A 91 -9.78 4.16 -13.69
C GLU A 91 -9.11 4.59 -12.39
N THR A 92 -7.80 4.32 -12.26
CA THR A 92 -7.00 4.78 -11.12
C THR A 92 -6.01 5.82 -11.58
N GLU A 93 -5.93 6.94 -10.88
CA GLU A 93 -4.82 7.87 -10.97
C GLU A 93 -4.01 7.85 -9.67
N VAL A 94 -2.69 7.82 -9.79
CA VAL A 94 -1.78 8.00 -8.65
C VAL A 94 -0.94 9.25 -8.91
N GLU A 95 -1.04 10.20 -7.99
CA GLU A 95 -0.07 11.30 -7.93
C GLU A 95 1.03 10.93 -6.93
N GLU A 96 2.28 11.09 -7.34
CA GLU A 96 3.46 10.74 -6.55
C GLU A 96 4.40 11.93 -6.43
N SER A 97 4.96 12.12 -5.23
CA SER A 97 6.09 13.00 -5.00
C SER A 97 6.91 12.54 -3.79
N ARG A 98 8.13 12.04 -4.04
CA ARG A 98 9.14 11.69 -3.03
C ARG A 98 8.55 10.83 -1.89
N GLY A 99 7.98 9.68 -2.24
CA GLY A 99 7.35 8.77 -1.27
C GLY A 99 6.00 9.23 -0.70
N SER A 100 5.49 10.40 -1.08
CA SER A 100 4.11 10.83 -0.78
C SER A 100 3.17 10.51 -1.93
N PHE A 101 2.01 9.94 -1.63
CA PHE A 101 1.08 9.46 -2.65
C PHE A 101 -0.34 10.03 -2.49
N ALA A 102 -1.06 10.10 -3.61
CA ALA A 102 -2.48 10.36 -3.64
C ALA A 102 -3.14 9.46 -4.69
N ILE A 103 -3.87 8.44 -4.21
CA ILE A 103 -4.57 7.47 -5.05
C ILE A 103 -6.02 7.95 -5.26
N LYS A 104 -6.43 8.06 -6.52
CA LYS A 104 -7.75 8.56 -6.92
C LYS A 104 -8.45 7.58 -7.85
N ASP A 105 -9.74 7.39 -7.63
CA ASP A 105 -10.63 6.79 -8.61
C ASP A 105 -11.18 7.87 -9.53
N ARG A 106 -11.00 7.68 -10.84
CA ARG A 106 -11.50 8.59 -11.89
C ARG A 106 -12.76 8.03 -12.52
N ASN A 107 -12.73 7.75 -13.81
CA ASN A 107 -13.88 7.28 -14.57
C ASN A 107 -14.37 5.96 -13.98
N VAL A 108 -15.56 5.97 -13.37
CA VAL A 108 -16.25 4.76 -12.90
C VAL A 108 -17.12 4.25 -14.04
N TYR A 109 -16.68 3.18 -14.68
CA TYR A 109 -17.34 2.64 -15.88
C TYR A 109 -18.55 1.78 -15.55
N LEU A 110 -18.46 1.01 -14.47
CA LEU A 110 -19.48 0.07 -14.03
C LEU A 110 -19.43 -0.10 -12.52
N VAL A 111 -20.60 -0.20 -11.90
CA VAL A 111 -20.77 -0.59 -10.50
C VAL A 111 -21.87 -1.64 -10.44
N CYS A 112 -21.53 -2.84 -10.00
CA CYS A 112 -22.49 -3.88 -9.64
C CYS A 112 -22.70 -3.82 -8.12
N ASP A 113 -23.77 -3.14 -7.72
CA ASP A 113 -24.13 -2.84 -6.34
C ASP A 113 -25.15 -3.83 -5.75
N HIS A 114 -25.83 -4.61 -6.59
CA HIS A 114 -26.76 -5.65 -6.15
C HIS A 114 -26.14 -7.05 -6.23
N GLN A 115 -26.62 -7.94 -5.37
CA GLN A 115 -26.10 -9.30 -5.21
C GLN A 115 -27.25 -10.31 -5.17
N THR A 116 -27.13 -11.43 -5.87
CA THR A 116 -27.96 -12.63 -5.68
C THR A 116 -27.13 -13.73 -5.02
N ILE A 117 -27.72 -14.50 -4.11
CA ILE A 117 -27.19 -15.82 -3.71
C ILE A 117 -27.96 -16.87 -4.50
N GLU A 118 -27.25 -17.60 -5.35
CA GLU A 118 -27.80 -18.77 -6.02
C GLU A 118 -27.69 -20.00 -5.15
N ASP A 119 -26.61 -20.13 -4.38
CA ASP A 119 -26.29 -21.40 -3.75
C ASP A 119 -25.29 -21.22 -2.58
N ILE A 120 -25.47 -22.05 -1.55
CA ILE A 120 -24.59 -22.17 -0.38
C ILE A 120 -24.29 -23.65 -0.17
N ARG A 121 -23.07 -24.08 -0.49
CA ARG A 121 -22.65 -25.49 -0.46
C ARG A 121 -21.51 -25.72 0.51
N VAL A 122 -21.61 -26.84 1.23
CA VAL A 122 -20.51 -27.38 2.04
C VAL A 122 -19.71 -28.33 1.16
N ILE A 123 -18.42 -28.10 1.05
CA ILE A 123 -17.46 -28.97 0.39
C ILE A 123 -16.84 -29.82 1.50
N SER A 124 -16.95 -31.14 1.41
CA SER A 124 -16.53 -32.06 2.50
C SER A 124 -15.19 -32.76 2.22
N GLU A 125 -14.79 -32.85 0.95
CA GLU A 125 -13.51 -33.37 0.47
C GLU A 125 -13.10 -32.56 -0.78
N PRO A 126 -11.84 -32.58 -1.22
CA PRO A 126 -11.48 -31.99 -2.52
C PRO A 126 -12.18 -32.80 -3.62
N ASP A 127 -13.37 -32.35 -4.04
CA ASP A 127 -14.19 -33.04 -5.03
C ASP A 127 -13.36 -33.34 -6.30
N HIS A 128 -13.11 -34.62 -6.56
CA HIS A 128 -12.52 -35.10 -7.83
C HIS A 128 -13.53 -35.05 -9.01
N HIS A 129 -14.74 -34.53 -8.79
CA HIS A 129 -15.83 -34.47 -9.78
C HIS A 129 -16.42 -33.05 -9.93
N PHE A 130 -15.58 -32.10 -10.35
CA PHE A 130 -16.04 -30.83 -10.95
C PHE A 130 -15.76 -30.76 -12.46
N ASP A 131 -15.75 -31.91 -13.13
CA ASP A 131 -15.79 -31.99 -14.59
C ASP A 131 -17.00 -32.80 -15.02
N GLN A 132 -17.80 -32.19 -15.91
CA GLN A 132 -18.91 -32.76 -16.68
C GLN A 132 -20.15 -33.12 -15.87
N ASP A 133 -21.08 -32.16 -15.70
CA ASP A 133 -22.40 -32.29 -16.33
C ASP A 133 -23.32 -31.09 -15.98
N ASN A 134 -23.95 -30.56 -17.04
CA ASN A 134 -25.02 -29.54 -17.09
C ASN A 134 -24.66 -28.03 -17.14
N ASP A 135 -23.60 -27.65 -17.87
CA ASP A 135 -23.51 -26.30 -18.46
C ASP A 135 -23.33 -26.41 -19.99
N HIS A 136 -24.38 -26.89 -20.67
CA HIS A 136 -24.52 -26.72 -22.12
C HIS A 136 -25.17 -25.37 -22.42
N ASP A 137 -24.48 -24.28 -22.12
CA ASP A 137 -24.58 -23.01 -22.86
C ASP A 137 -23.69 -21.96 -22.18
N LEU A 138 -22.49 -21.75 -22.75
CA LEU A 138 -21.78 -20.47 -22.92
C LEU A 138 -20.26 -20.68 -22.97
N SER A 139 -19.72 -20.45 -24.16
CA SER A 139 -18.30 -20.30 -24.43
C SER A 139 -17.73 -19.05 -23.73
N SER A 140 -17.29 -19.19 -22.48
CA SER A 140 -16.40 -18.23 -21.81
C SER A 140 -15.58 -18.93 -20.72
N GLY A 141 -14.27 -18.73 -20.75
CA GLY A 141 -13.23 -19.49 -20.04
C GLY A 141 -13.53 -19.96 -18.62
N ASN A 142 -13.18 -21.23 -18.37
CA ASN A 142 -13.19 -21.94 -17.09
C ASN A 142 -12.63 -21.08 -15.94
N MET A 143 -13.52 -20.54 -15.10
CA MET A 143 -13.16 -20.02 -13.78
C MET A 143 -14.17 -20.50 -12.74
N SER A 144 -13.93 -21.71 -12.22
CA SER A 144 -14.52 -22.22 -10.98
C SER A 144 -13.49 -22.09 -9.85
N PHE A 145 -13.92 -22.17 -8.60
CA PHE A 145 -13.03 -22.25 -7.41
C PHE A 145 -12.25 -23.59 -7.32
N ALA A 146 -12.18 -24.35 -8.41
CA ALA A 146 -11.65 -25.70 -8.47
C ALA A 146 -10.36 -25.79 -9.32
N GLN A 147 -9.53 -24.75 -9.36
CA GLN A 147 -8.13 -24.97 -9.68
C GLN A 147 -7.45 -25.59 -8.46
N LYS A 148 -6.74 -26.70 -8.67
CA LYS A 148 -6.01 -27.51 -7.66
C LYS A 148 -5.14 -26.70 -6.67
N ASN A 149 -4.78 -25.46 -7.02
CA ASN A 149 -4.00 -24.56 -6.19
C ASN A 149 -4.82 -23.74 -5.19
N ASP A 150 -6.10 -23.43 -5.46
CA ASP A 150 -6.95 -22.61 -4.57
C ASP A 150 -7.42 -23.41 -3.33
N LEU A 151 -7.46 -24.75 -3.40
CA LEU A 151 -7.94 -25.65 -2.34
C LEU A 151 -6.81 -26.42 -1.61
N LYS A 152 -5.55 -26.17 -1.97
CA LYS A 152 -4.41 -27.01 -1.54
C LYS A 152 -4.17 -27.01 -0.02
N ASP A 153 -4.55 -25.91 0.65
CA ASP A 153 -4.38 -25.69 2.10
C ASP A 153 -5.72 -25.44 2.82
N THR A 154 -6.83 -25.97 2.28
CA THR A 154 -8.18 -25.81 2.85
C THR A 154 -8.49 -26.90 3.86
N GLU A 155 -8.84 -26.55 5.10
CA GLU A 155 -9.38 -27.51 6.07
C GLU A 155 -10.87 -27.76 5.75
N PHE A 156 -11.23 -29.01 5.51
CA PHE A 156 -12.61 -29.42 5.25
C PHE A 156 -13.35 -29.78 6.56
N PRO A 157 -14.66 -29.53 6.65
CA PRO A 157 -15.53 -28.99 5.60
C PRO A 157 -15.35 -27.49 5.36
N ALA A 158 -15.32 -27.08 4.09
CA ALA A 158 -15.30 -25.69 3.69
C ALA A 158 -16.67 -25.26 3.14
N LEU A 159 -16.97 -23.97 3.10
CA LEU A 159 -18.26 -23.45 2.64
C LEU A 159 -18.06 -22.49 1.48
N VAL A 160 -18.79 -22.73 0.39
CA VAL A 160 -18.78 -21.86 -0.79
C VAL A 160 -20.17 -21.26 -1.01
N ILE A 161 -20.20 -19.95 -1.20
CA ILE A 161 -21.38 -19.18 -1.59
C ILE A 161 -21.16 -18.69 -3.02
N THR A 162 -22.11 -18.94 -3.90
CA THR A 162 -22.06 -18.47 -5.29
C THR A 162 -23.30 -17.68 -5.68
N GLY A 163 -23.14 -16.80 -6.65
CA GLY A 163 -24.24 -16.09 -7.26
C GLY A 163 -23.78 -14.98 -8.20
N TRP A 164 -24.62 -13.97 -8.39
CA TRP A 164 -24.38 -12.89 -9.35
C TRP A 164 -24.36 -11.52 -8.70
N LEU A 165 -23.40 -10.71 -9.12
CA LEU A 165 -23.40 -9.27 -8.93
C LEU A 165 -24.03 -8.63 -10.16
N PHE A 166 -24.86 -7.62 -9.99
CA PHE A 166 -25.47 -6.92 -11.13
C PHE A 166 -25.71 -5.45 -10.82
N SER A 167 -25.85 -4.67 -11.89
CA SER A 167 -26.21 -3.25 -11.81
C SER A 167 -27.63 -3.04 -12.34
N ASN A 168 -28.42 -2.25 -11.61
CA ASN A 168 -29.71 -1.77 -12.11
C ASN A 168 -29.58 -0.50 -12.97
N ARG A 169 -28.39 0.13 -13.00
CA ARG A 169 -28.18 1.44 -13.66
C ARG A 169 -27.83 1.27 -15.14
N ARG A 170 -28.63 1.87 -16.03
CA ARG A 170 -28.39 1.91 -17.49
C ARG A 170 -27.60 3.18 -17.88
N LYS A 171 -26.61 3.05 -18.78
CA LYS A 171 -25.60 4.07 -19.16
C LYS A 171 -26.23 5.30 -19.86
N LYS A 172 -25.90 6.54 -19.46
CA LYS A 172 -26.08 7.77 -20.28
C LYS A 172 -24.73 8.26 -20.83
N ARG A 173 -24.77 8.90 -21.99
CA ARG A 173 -23.64 9.49 -22.72
C ARG A 173 -23.24 10.83 -22.05
N HIS A 174 -21.97 11.02 -21.71
CA HIS A 174 -21.47 12.27 -21.11
C HIS A 174 -21.61 13.46 -22.08
N GLN A 175 -22.15 14.56 -21.57
CA GLN A 175 -21.87 15.92 -22.04
C GLN A 175 -21.51 16.74 -20.79
N GLU A 176 -20.37 17.42 -20.83
CA GLU A 176 -19.85 18.21 -19.72
C GLU A 176 -20.79 19.38 -19.38
N SER A 177 -21.26 19.46 -18.14
CA SER A 177 -21.32 20.72 -17.36
C SER A 177 -21.87 20.50 -15.94
N GLY A 178 -21.17 21.10 -14.98
CA GLY A 178 -21.63 21.71 -13.73
C GLY A 178 -22.76 21.12 -12.87
N ILE A 179 -22.40 20.91 -11.60
CA ILE A 179 -23.18 21.09 -10.35
C ILE A 179 -24.35 20.12 -10.13
N TYR A 180 -24.21 19.30 -9.08
CA TYR A 180 -25.16 18.31 -8.53
C TYR A 180 -26.65 18.62 -8.78
N LYS A 181 -27.37 17.66 -9.38
CA LYS A 181 -28.81 17.42 -9.18
C LYS A 181 -29.16 15.95 -9.47
N ASP A 182 -30.25 15.52 -8.87
CA ASP A 182 -30.75 14.15 -8.67
C ASP A 182 -30.65 13.20 -9.87
N ILE A 183 -30.33 11.95 -9.54
CA ILE A 183 -30.08 10.86 -10.48
C ILE A 183 -31.41 10.23 -10.89
N GLU A 184 -31.94 10.63 -12.05
CA GLU A 184 -32.99 9.89 -12.76
C GLU A 184 -32.53 9.52 -14.18
N PHE A 185 -32.67 8.23 -14.53
CA PHE A 185 -32.17 7.66 -15.78
C PHE A 185 -33.20 6.71 -16.42
N GLU A 186 -33.60 7.02 -17.67
CA GLU A 186 -34.44 6.16 -18.53
C GLU A 186 -33.63 5.34 -19.56
N THR A 187 -34.27 4.34 -20.16
CA THR A 187 -33.70 3.04 -20.54
C THR A 187 -33.47 2.74 -22.04
N ARG A 188 -32.47 1.87 -22.36
CA ARG A 188 -32.52 0.67 -23.26
C ARG A 188 -31.22 -0.20 -23.23
N GLY A 189 -31.32 -1.51 -22.89
CA GLY A 189 -30.22 -2.53 -22.88
C GLY A 189 -30.31 -3.56 -21.72
N PRO A 190 -29.77 -4.81 -21.85
CA PRO A 190 -29.79 -5.83 -20.77
C PRO A 190 -28.86 -5.45 -19.60
N PRO A 191 -29.15 -5.90 -18.36
CA PRO A 191 -28.37 -5.56 -17.16
C PRO A 191 -26.99 -6.24 -17.20
N THR A 192 -25.94 -5.48 -16.87
CA THR A 192 -24.58 -6.04 -16.71
C THR A 192 -24.50 -6.83 -15.41
N CYS A 193 -23.99 -8.05 -15.47
CA CYS A 193 -23.77 -8.93 -14.32
C CYS A 193 -22.40 -9.63 -14.35
N ALA A 194 -22.02 -10.18 -13.21
CA ALA A 194 -20.77 -10.91 -13.02
C ALA A 194 -20.96 -12.01 -11.98
N ARG A 195 -20.41 -13.19 -12.21
CA ARG A 195 -20.43 -14.27 -11.23
C ARG A 195 -19.46 -13.95 -10.09
N TYR A 196 -19.82 -14.27 -8.86
CA TYR A 196 -18.92 -14.17 -7.72
C TYR A 196 -18.93 -15.46 -6.89
N TRP A 197 -17.87 -15.61 -6.11
CA TRP A 197 -17.67 -16.71 -5.19
C TRP A 197 -17.15 -16.17 -3.87
N VAL A 198 -17.67 -16.70 -2.76
CA VAL A 198 -17.13 -16.50 -1.42
C VAL A 198 -16.85 -17.87 -0.81
N LEU A 199 -15.58 -18.15 -0.51
CA LEU A 199 -15.14 -19.34 0.20
C LEU A 199 -14.90 -18.96 1.66
N PHE A 200 -15.32 -19.83 2.58
CA PHE A 200 -14.93 -19.82 3.99
C PHE A 200 -14.35 -21.18 4.35
N ASP A 201 -13.21 -21.17 5.03
CA ASP A 201 -12.54 -22.38 5.49
C ASP A 201 -11.90 -22.16 6.86
N GLN A 202 -11.79 -23.22 7.65
CA GLN A 202 -11.09 -23.13 8.92
C GLN A 202 -9.57 -23.14 8.66
N LYS A 203 -8.84 -22.23 9.32
CA LYS A 203 -7.37 -22.19 9.24
C LYS A 203 -6.72 -22.82 10.46
N ASN A 204 -7.32 -22.58 11.63
CA ASN A 204 -7.04 -23.27 12.89
C ASN A 204 -8.25 -23.11 13.82
N ASN A 205 -8.15 -23.58 15.05
CA ASN A 205 -9.21 -23.48 16.06
C ASN A 205 -9.67 -22.05 16.36
N ASN A 206 -8.85 -21.03 16.12
CA ASN A 206 -9.16 -19.64 16.44
C ASN A 206 -9.35 -18.74 15.21
N GLN A 207 -9.23 -19.28 14.00
CA GLN A 207 -9.27 -18.50 12.77
C GLN A 207 -10.08 -19.16 11.67
N ILE A 208 -10.97 -18.36 11.07
CA ILE A 208 -11.67 -18.72 9.83
C ILE A 208 -11.15 -17.82 8.70
N GLY A 209 -10.71 -18.45 7.63
CA GLY A 209 -10.32 -17.81 6.38
C GLY A 209 -11.54 -17.43 5.54
N PHE A 210 -11.40 -16.38 4.75
CA PHE A 210 -12.34 -16.06 3.70
C PHE A 210 -11.62 -15.67 2.40
N GLN A 211 -12.22 -16.01 1.27
CA GLN A 211 -11.78 -15.55 -0.04
C GLN A 211 -12.98 -15.11 -0.86
N VAL A 212 -12.91 -13.91 -1.45
CA VAL A 212 -13.90 -13.40 -2.40
C VAL A 212 -13.25 -13.29 -3.76
N ARG A 213 -13.94 -13.77 -4.80
CA ARG A 213 -13.51 -13.64 -6.20
C ARG A 213 -14.68 -13.16 -7.05
N VAL A 214 -14.41 -12.22 -7.95
CA VAL A 214 -15.40 -11.71 -8.92
C VAL A 214 -14.90 -12.04 -10.33
N GLY A 215 -15.76 -12.71 -11.09
CA GLY A 215 -15.50 -13.05 -12.49
C GLY A 215 -15.59 -11.83 -13.42
N PRO A 216 -15.26 -11.99 -14.70
CA PRO A 216 -15.41 -10.92 -15.67
C PRO A 216 -16.88 -10.53 -15.84
N PRO A 217 -17.18 -9.26 -16.18
CA PRO A 217 -18.52 -8.85 -16.56
C PRO A 217 -18.94 -9.54 -17.87
N ASN A 218 -20.22 -9.86 -17.99
CA ASN A 218 -20.83 -10.40 -19.21
C ASN A 218 -21.02 -9.37 -20.35
N PHE A 219 -20.12 -8.39 -20.48
CA PHE A 219 -20.17 -7.32 -21.49
C PHE A 219 -18.79 -6.99 -22.04
N GLU A 220 -18.64 -6.92 -23.36
CA GLU A 220 -17.40 -6.49 -24.04
C GLU A 220 -17.31 -4.96 -24.13
N PHE A 221 -16.22 -4.40 -23.60
CA PHE A 221 -15.97 -2.95 -23.64
C PHE A 221 -15.41 -2.52 -25.01
N GLN A 222 -16.27 -2.17 -25.97
CA GLN A 222 -15.80 -1.51 -27.21
C GLN A 222 -15.47 -0.04 -26.94
N GLN A 223 -14.18 0.32 -26.86
CA GLN A 223 -13.77 1.73 -27.02
C GLN A 223 -13.94 2.14 -28.49
N ARG A 224 -14.89 3.05 -28.77
CA ARG A 224 -14.85 3.81 -30.02
C ARG A 224 -13.69 4.80 -29.94
N ILE A 225 -12.61 4.53 -30.67
CA ILE A 225 -11.62 5.54 -31.04
C ILE A 225 -12.38 6.61 -31.82
N SER A 226 -12.55 7.79 -31.23
CA SER A 226 -13.01 8.96 -31.98
C SER A 226 -11.99 9.19 -33.11
N PRO A 227 -12.40 9.25 -34.38
CA PRO A 227 -11.46 9.60 -35.42
C PRO A 227 -10.96 11.02 -35.16
N THR A 228 -9.66 11.16 -34.96
CA THR A 228 -8.97 12.43 -34.98
C THR A 228 -9.36 13.14 -36.28
N PRO A 229 -9.93 14.36 -36.26
CA PRO A 229 -10.20 15.06 -37.51
C PRO A 229 -8.85 15.52 -38.10
N LEU A 230 -8.31 14.71 -39.00
CA LEU A 230 -7.22 15.10 -39.89
C LEU A 230 -7.75 16.17 -40.85
N GLY A 231 -7.46 17.42 -40.49
CA GLY A 231 -7.14 18.52 -41.39
C GLY A 231 -8.06 18.79 -42.58
N ARG A 232 -8.95 19.77 -42.43
CA ARG A 232 -9.20 20.82 -43.44
C ARG A 232 -10.02 21.92 -42.79
N HIS A 233 -9.39 23.07 -42.51
CA HIS A 233 -9.85 24.38 -42.96
C HIS A 233 -8.78 25.44 -42.65
N ARG A 234 -8.04 25.76 -43.71
CA ARG A 234 -7.21 26.95 -43.83
C ARG A 234 -8.16 28.15 -44.02
N ARG A 235 -7.85 29.26 -43.35
CA ARG A 235 -8.43 30.62 -43.49
C ARG A 235 -9.75 30.87 -42.76
N LEU A 236 -9.67 31.57 -41.63
CA LEU A 236 -10.27 32.89 -41.46
C LEU A 236 -9.59 33.62 -40.29
N ARG A 237 -8.59 34.45 -40.59
CA ARG A 237 -8.24 35.60 -39.75
C ARG A 237 -9.35 36.63 -40.00
N TRP A 238 -9.93 37.21 -38.95
CA TRP A 238 -10.23 38.65 -38.87
C TRP A 238 -10.64 39.07 -37.46
N LYS A 239 -9.85 40.03 -36.93
CA LYS A 239 -10.17 41.18 -36.07
C LYS A 239 -11.16 41.05 -34.91
N LEU A 240 -10.64 41.34 -33.71
CA LEU A 240 -11.14 42.25 -32.65
C LEU A 240 -9.95 42.35 -31.65
N GLY A 241 -9.51 43.46 -31.07
CA GLY A 241 -9.82 44.88 -31.10
C GLY A 241 -8.69 45.57 -30.31
N LYS A 242 -8.32 46.79 -30.70
CA LYS A 242 -7.26 47.59 -30.06
C LYS A 242 -7.62 47.91 -28.60
N ILE A 243 -6.74 47.57 -27.65
CA ILE A 243 -6.73 48.21 -26.33
C ILE A 243 -5.44 49.04 -26.21
N ARG A 244 -5.62 50.36 -26.15
CA ARG A 244 -4.61 51.38 -25.89
C ARG A 244 -4.01 51.19 -24.50
N ARG A 245 -2.68 50.95 -24.40
CA ARG A 245 -1.92 51.24 -23.19
C ARG A 245 -1.29 52.63 -23.33
N ARG A 246 -1.70 53.55 -22.44
CA ARG A 246 -1.10 54.88 -22.25
C ARG A 246 0.33 54.71 -21.71
N LYS A 247 1.28 55.40 -22.35
CA LYS A 247 2.64 55.64 -21.84
C LYS A 247 2.58 56.76 -20.79
N LEU A 248 3.13 56.52 -19.61
CA LEU A 248 3.91 57.55 -18.89
C LEU A 248 5.36 57.08 -18.93
N GLY A 249 6.22 57.87 -19.55
CA GLY A 249 7.66 57.76 -19.31
C GLY A 249 8.02 58.46 -18.01
N TRP A 250 9.25 58.25 -17.55
CA TRP A 250 10.23 59.23 -17.05
C TRP A 250 11.58 58.49 -16.92
N TYR A 251 12.67 59.25 -16.76
CA TYR A 251 13.97 59.07 -17.42
C TYR A 251 15.00 58.07 -16.82
N ARG A 252 15.98 57.74 -17.69
CA ARG A 252 17.26 56.99 -17.58
C ARG A 252 18.07 57.18 -16.27
N PHE A 253 18.82 56.14 -15.86
CA PHE A 253 20.31 56.10 -15.86
C PHE A 253 20.84 54.65 -15.66
N PHE A 254 22.08 54.42 -16.08
CA PHE A 254 22.77 53.17 -16.44
C PHE A 254 23.05 52.17 -15.30
N THR A 255 23.08 50.85 -15.58
CA THR A 255 24.31 50.02 -15.62
C THR A 255 24.06 48.55 -16.02
N ARG A 256 24.89 48.07 -16.97
CA ARG A 256 25.37 46.71 -17.30
C ARG A 256 24.45 45.47 -17.26
N SER A 257 24.40 44.86 -18.45
CA SER A 257 24.01 43.49 -18.80
C SER A 257 24.58 42.41 -17.86
N ARG A 258 23.68 41.57 -17.33
CA ARG A 258 23.90 40.13 -17.15
C ARG A 258 22.74 39.42 -17.86
N GLY A 259 23.07 38.63 -18.88
CA GLY A 259 22.10 37.84 -19.61
C GLY A 259 21.47 36.81 -18.69
N PHE A 260 20.15 36.90 -18.51
CA PHE A 260 19.36 35.77 -18.05
C PHE A 260 18.96 34.97 -19.29
N VAL A 261 19.56 33.79 -19.42
CA VAL A 261 19.02 32.74 -20.29
C VAL A 261 17.75 32.25 -19.62
N ALA A 262 16.60 32.64 -20.17
CA ALA A 262 15.34 32.00 -19.83
C ALA A 262 15.35 30.60 -20.45
N VAL A 263 15.75 29.60 -19.68
CA VAL A 263 15.52 28.19 -20.01
C VAL A 263 14.07 27.90 -19.69
N SER A 264 13.20 27.91 -20.70
CA SER A 264 11.88 27.31 -20.56
C SER A 264 12.00 25.81 -20.79
N SER A 265 11.88 25.02 -19.74
CA SER A 265 11.57 23.59 -19.86
C SER A 265 10.87 23.11 -18.60
N SER A 266 9.55 23.24 -18.57
CA SER A 266 8.70 22.45 -17.67
C SER A 266 7.84 21.54 -18.54
N SER A 267 8.36 20.37 -18.88
CA SER A 267 7.54 19.27 -19.36
C SER A 267 6.92 18.60 -18.14
N GLU A 268 5.62 18.80 -17.91
CA GLU A 268 4.86 17.86 -17.08
C GLU A 268 4.97 16.50 -17.77
N GLU A 269 5.64 15.53 -17.16
CA GLU A 269 5.61 14.15 -17.63
C GLU A 269 4.25 13.55 -17.28
N GLU A 270 3.23 13.92 -18.05
CA GLU A 270 1.97 13.18 -18.06
C GLU A 270 2.21 11.87 -18.83
N MET A 271 2.24 10.76 -18.10
CA MET A 271 2.35 9.45 -18.72
C MET A 271 0.96 8.85 -18.91
N GLU A 272 0.46 8.94 -20.14
CA GLU A 272 -0.77 8.27 -20.56
C GLU A 272 -0.39 6.94 -21.24
N MET A 273 -0.50 5.84 -20.50
CA MET A 273 -0.21 4.51 -21.06
C MET A 273 -1.37 4.09 -21.97
N LYS A 274 -1.05 3.55 -23.16
CA LYS A 274 -2.05 3.05 -24.13
C LYS A 274 -3.09 2.16 -23.43
N SER A 275 -4.35 2.55 -23.62
CA SER A 275 -5.58 1.88 -23.15
C SER A 275 -5.46 0.35 -23.15
N ALA A 276 -5.17 -0.22 -21.98
CA ALA A 276 -5.44 -1.63 -21.78
C ALA A 276 -6.95 -1.80 -21.69
N GLU A 277 -7.51 -2.74 -22.44
CA GLU A 277 -8.94 -3.02 -22.38
C GLU A 277 -9.33 -3.38 -20.93
N LEU A 278 -10.25 -2.60 -20.38
CA LEU A 278 -10.82 -2.80 -19.06
C LEU A 278 -11.83 -3.95 -19.13
N THR A 279 -11.31 -5.17 -19.11
CA THR A 279 -12.10 -6.41 -19.26
C THR A 279 -12.53 -7.06 -17.95
N GLU A 280 -12.03 -6.59 -16.80
CA GLU A 280 -12.26 -7.22 -15.48
C GLU A 280 -12.53 -6.14 -14.43
N PHE A 281 -13.40 -6.45 -13.45
CA PHE A 281 -13.55 -5.62 -12.25
C PHE A 281 -12.20 -5.41 -11.57
N ASN A 282 -11.99 -4.23 -11.01
CA ASN A 282 -10.75 -3.91 -10.31
C ASN A 282 -10.99 -3.24 -8.95
N ARG A 283 -12.24 -3.27 -8.51
CA ARG A 283 -12.67 -2.91 -7.16
C ARG A 283 -13.59 -4.03 -6.68
N VAL A 284 -13.24 -4.66 -5.56
CA VAL A 284 -14.14 -5.51 -4.78
C VAL A 284 -14.44 -4.79 -3.48
N CYS A 285 -15.69 -4.81 -3.03
CA CYS A 285 -16.06 -4.30 -1.73
C CYS A 285 -16.75 -5.37 -0.90
N ILE A 286 -16.33 -5.51 0.36
CA ILE A 286 -16.96 -6.36 1.36
C ILE A 286 -17.68 -5.47 2.36
N THR A 287 -18.97 -5.68 2.57
CA THR A 287 -19.79 -4.88 3.50
C THR A 287 -20.41 -5.76 4.57
N TYR A 288 -20.25 -5.37 5.83
CA TYR A 288 -20.76 -6.11 6.99
C TYR A 288 -21.28 -5.17 8.07
N SER A 289 -22.07 -5.71 8.99
CA SER A 289 -22.70 -4.97 10.07
C SER A 289 -21.71 -4.61 11.18
N SER A 290 -21.90 -3.43 11.77
CA SER A 290 -21.15 -2.96 12.93
C SER A 290 -22.06 -2.08 13.77
N GLU A 291 -21.97 -2.17 15.10
CA GLU A 291 -22.82 -1.34 15.96
C GLU A 291 -22.33 0.12 15.99
N GLY A 292 -23.25 1.07 16.22
CA GLY A 292 -22.93 2.50 16.26
C GLY A 292 -21.94 2.89 17.37
N ASN A 293 -21.92 2.12 18.46
CA ASN A 293 -21.02 2.29 19.61
C ASN A 293 -19.78 1.38 19.56
N GLU A 294 -19.61 0.59 18.50
CA GLU A 294 -18.43 -0.24 18.31
C GLU A 294 -17.23 0.64 17.94
N ARG A 295 -16.12 0.46 18.67
CA ARG A 295 -14.85 1.18 18.45
C ARG A 295 -13.87 0.27 17.73
N PHE A 296 -13.02 0.84 16.88
CA PHE A 296 -12.08 0.12 16.03
C PHE A 296 -10.64 0.54 16.35
N TYR A 297 -9.74 -0.45 16.52
CA TYR A 297 -8.33 -0.26 16.86
C TYR A 297 -7.44 -1.08 15.92
N GLY A 298 -6.21 -0.63 15.68
CA GLY A 298 -5.23 -1.32 14.82
C GLY A 298 -4.83 -0.46 13.64
N PHE A 299 -4.90 -1.03 12.44
CA PHE A 299 -4.48 -0.46 11.17
C PHE A 299 -2.98 -0.18 11.03
N GLY A 300 -2.15 -0.88 11.80
CA GLY A 300 -0.70 -0.69 11.85
C GLY A 300 -0.30 0.45 12.80
N GLU A 301 0.79 1.14 12.49
CA GLU A 301 1.23 2.30 13.25
C GLU A 301 0.46 3.55 12.81
N GLN A 302 -0.37 4.07 13.70
CA GLN A 302 -1.25 5.21 13.44
C GLN A 302 -1.00 6.30 14.48
N PHE A 303 -0.78 7.53 14.03
CA PHE A 303 -0.22 8.60 14.87
C PHE A 303 -1.25 9.64 15.34
N SER A 304 -2.42 9.72 14.70
CA SER A 304 -3.41 10.78 14.98
C SER A 304 -4.62 10.29 15.79
N HIS A 305 -4.94 9.01 15.66
CA HIS A 305 -6.17 8.44 16.20
C HIS A 305 -5.94 7.02 16.71
N MET A 306 -6.68 6.68 17.76
CA MET A 306 -6.74 5.33 18.32
C MET A 306 -8.08 4.64 18.00
N ASP A 307 -9.19 5.39 17.99
CA ASP A 307 -10.51 4.90 17.54
C ASP A 307 -10.83 5.37 16.11
N PHE A 308 -11.10 4.39 15.24
CA PHE A 308 -11.37 4.59 13.83
C PHE A 308 -12.83 4.50 13.44
N LYS A 309 -13.77 4.31 14.37
CA LYS A 309 -15.20 4.48 14.05
C LYS A 309 -15.44 5.89 13.51
N GLY A 310 -16.28 5.99 12.47
CA GLY A 310 -16.55 7.25 11.78
C GLY A 310 -15.47 7.67 10.78
N LYS A 311 -14.39 6.89 10.60
CA LYS A 311 -13.26 7.24 9.73
C LYS A 311 -13.14 6.31 8.53
N ARG A 312 -12.36 6.77 7.56
CA ARG A 312 -12.01 6.04 6.35
C ARG A 312 -10.50 5.89 6.29
N VAL A 313 -10.00 4.68 6.50
CA VAL A 313 -8.58 4.38 6.73
C VAL A 313 -7.99 3.72 5.48
N PRO A 314 -7.15 4.43 4.71
CA PRO A 314 -6.40 3.84 3.61
C PRO A 314 -5.24 2.99 4.14
N ILE A 315 -5.04 1.81 3.56
CA ILE A 315 -3.89 0.94 3.81
C ILE A 315 -2.94 1.09 2.63
N PHE A 316 -1.94 1.96 2.81
CA PHE A 316 -0.92 2.23 1.81
C PHE A 316 0.33 2.79 2.48
N VAL A 317 1.45 2.07 2.36
CA VAL A 317 2.74 2.53 2.86
C VAL A 317 3.16 3.78 2.09
N GLN A 318 3.53 4.83 2.82
CA GLN A 318 4.03 6.09 2.28
C GLN A 318 4.77 6.87 3.36
N GLU A 319 5.42 7.96 2.97
CA GLU A 319 5.98 8.94 3.90
C GLU A 319 4.96 9.38 4.96
N GLN A 320 5.41 9.46 6.22
CA GLN A 320 4.54 9.77 7.37
C GLN A 320 3.94 11.18 7.27
N GLY A 321 4.68 12.12 6.69
CA GLY A 321 4.32 13.52 6.55
C GLY A 321 4.77 14.42 7.70
N ILE A 322 5.09 15.67 7.38
CA ILE A 322 5.57 16.69 8.31
C ILE A 322 4.40 17.59 8.78
N GLY A 323 4.04 17.47 10.06
CA GLY A 323 2.89 18.16 10.66
C GLY A 323 1.56 17.42 10.53
N ARG A 324 1.35 16.63 9.47
CA ARG A 324 0.25 15.65 9.33
C ARG A 324 -1.16 16.23 9.47
N GLY A 325 -1.34 17.48 9.06
CA GLY A 325 -2.58 18.24 9.17
C GLY A 325 -2.46 19.47 10.06
N ASP A 326 -1.47 19.50 10.97
CA ASP A 326 -1.27 20.60 11.91
C ASP A 326 -0.66 21.82 11.22
N GLN A 327 -1.44 22.90 11.18
CA GLN A 327 -1.05 24.16 10.57
C GLN A 327 -0.32 25.06 11.58
N PRO A 328 0.71 25.83 11.14
CA PRO A 328 1.15 26.05 9.77
C PRO A 328 2.26 25.09 9.27
N ILE A 329 2.63 24.06 10.06
CA ILE A 329 3.75 23.15 9.74
C ILE A 329 3.48 22.40 8.43
N THR A 330 2.29 21.80 8.31
CA THR A 330 1.88 21.09 7.09
C THR A 330 1.83 22.00 5.87
N PHE A 331 1.38 23.25 6.02
CA PHE A 331 1.43 24.26 4.95
C PHE A 331 2.87 24.49 4.45
N ALA A 332 3.81 24.72 5.37
CA ALA A 332 5.21 24.99 5.04
C ALA A 332 5.85 23.78 4.35
N ALA A 333 5.62 22.57 4.87
CA ALA A 333 6.10 21.33 4.26
C ALA A 333 5.57 21.15 2.83
N ASN A 334 4.26 21.33 2.62
CA ASN A 334 3.64 21.20 1.30
C ASN A 334 4.12 22.26 0.30
N LEU A 335 4.54 23.43 0.76
CA LEU A 335 5.11 24.48 -0.10
C LEU A 335 6.49 24.06 -0.63
N VAL A 336 7.33 23.46 0.23
CA VAL A 336 8.68 22.99 -0.13
C VAL A 336 8.63 21.73 -0.99
N SER A 337 7.77 20.77 -0.65
CA SER A 337 7.61 19.52 -1.39
C SER A 337 6.15 19.10 -1.43
N TYR A 338 5.62 18.86 -2.63
CA TYR A 338 4.21 18.54 -2.82
C TYR A 338 3.76 17.36 -1.94
N ARG A 339 2.74 17.59 -1.09
CA ARG A 339 2.17 16.61 -0.14
C ARG A 339 3.11 16.09 0.96
N ALA A 340 4.33 16.63 1.10
CA ALA A 340 5.25 16.23 2.17
C ALA A 340 4.72 16.52 3.58
N GLY A 341 3.69 17.36 3.72
CA GLY A 341 3.03 17.58 5.00
C GLY A 341 2.18 16.41 5.50
N GLY A 342 1.78 15.47 4.61
CA GLY A 342 0.91 14.34 4.94
C GLY A 342 -0.48 14.74 5.43
N ASP A 343 -1.18 13.78 6.02
CA ASP A 343 -2.48 13.97 6.68
C ASP A 343 -2.62 13.02 7.88
N TRP A 344 -3.77 13.05 8.55
CA TRP A 344 -3.96 12.27 9.77
C TRP A 344 -3.75 10.76 9.58
N SER A 345 -3.93 10.26 8.35
CA SER A 345 -3.89 8.84 7.98
C SER A 345 -2.56 8.38 7.38
N THR A 346 -1.65 9.31 7.05
CA THR A 346 -0.35 8.96 6.44
C THR A 346 0.55 8.26 7.46
N THR A 347 1.14 7.13 7.05
CA THR A 347 2.02 6.27 7.86
C THR A 347 2.90 5.41 6.95
N TYR A 348 4.13 5.16 7.39
CA TYR A 348 5.07 4.24 6.74
C TYR A 348 4.84 2.78 7.16
N ALA A 349 3.96 2.49 8.12
CA ALA A 349 3.69 1.13 8.61
C ALA A 349 2.18 0.83 8.81
N PRO A 350 1.32 1.01 7.79
CA PRO A 350 -0.07 0.59 7.86
C PRO A 350 -0.18 -0.94 7.82
N SER A 351 -1.24 -1.47 8.42
CA SER A 351 -1.56 -2.90 8.37
C SER A 351 -3.06 -3.10 8.14
N PRO A 352 -3.51 -4.00 7.26
CA PRO A 352 -4.93 -4.24 7.01
C PRO A 352 -5.57 -5.12 8.09
N PHE A 353 -5.22 -4.90 9.37
CA PHE A 353 -5.73 -5.60 10.55
C PHE A 353 -6.46 -4.62 11.47
N TYR A 354 -7.58 -5.04 12.03
CA TYR A 354 -8.21 -4.34 13.15
C TYR A 354 -8.80 -5.31 14.17
N MET A 355 -8.98 -4.82 15.38
CA MET A 355 -9.83 -5.41 16.42
C MET A 355 -10.82 -4.38 16.96
N THR A 356 -11.94 -4.83 17.54
CA THR A 356 -13.01 -3.92 18.00
C THR A 356 -13.30 -4.03 19.49
N SER A 357 -13.99 -3.04 20.05
CA SER A 357 -14.49 -3.06 21.44
C SER A 357 -15.51 -4.18 21.71
N LYS A 358 -15.97 -4.90 20.69
CA LYS A 358 -16.85 -6.07 20.79
C LYS A 358 -16.09 -7.39 20.65
N MET A 359 -14.75 -7.34 20.66
CA MET A 359 -13.86 -8.49 20.47
C MET A 359 -14.13 -9.21 19.13
N ARG A 360 -14.36 -8.41 18.07
CA ARG A 360 -14.32 -8.86 16.67
C ARG A 360 -12.98 -8.46 16.08
N SER A 361 -12.48 -9.24 15.14
CA SER A 361 -11.20 -8.98 14.50
C SER A 361 -11.17 -9.55 13.09
N LEU A 362 -10.54 -8.80 12.18
CA LEU A 362 -10.34 -9.20 10.79
C LEU A 362 -9.02 -8.64 10.29
N TYR A 363 -8.32 -9.41 9.46
CA TYR A 363 -7.27 -8.85 8.60
C TYR A 363 -7.36 -9.37 7.16
N LEU A 364 -6.82 -8.57 6.23
CA LEU A 364 -6.68 -8.98 4.82
C LEU A 364 -5.30 -9.59 4.57
N GLU A 365 -5.27 -10.63 3.76
CA GLU A 365 -4.05 -11.20 3.22
C GLU A 365 -3.70 -10.54 1.88
N GLY A 366 -2.41 -10.36 1.63
CA GLY A 366 -1.91 -9.66 0.45
C GLY A 366 -1.60 -8.19 0.70
N TYR A 367 -1.35 -7.46 -0.39
CA TYR A 367 -0.78 -6.10 -0.35
C TYR A 367 -1.51 -5.14 -1.30
N ASP A 368 -2.70 -5.53 -1.77
CA ASP A 368 -3.53 -4.65 -2.58
C ASP A 368 -3.92 -3.40 -1.79
N TYR A 369 -3.90 -2.24 -2.46
CA TYR A 369 -4.43 -1.01 -1.87
C TYR A 369 -5.87 -1.25 -1.39
N SER A 370 -6.11 -0.98 -0.12
CA SER A 370 -7.42 -1.15 0.48
C SER A 370 -7.82 0.05 1.32
N VAL A 371 -9.12 0.25 1.46
CA VAL A 371 -9.68 1.31 2.29
C VAL A 371 -10.77 0.72 3.18
N PHE A 372 -10.58 0.87 4.48
CA PHE A 372 -11.55 0.47 5.49
C PHE A 372 -12.43 1.68 5.81
N ASP A 373 -13.69 1.63 5.39
CA ASP A 373 -14.67 2.70 5.57
C ASP A 373 -15.64 2.37 6.72
N MET A 374 -15.40 2.99 7.88
CA MET A 374 -16.23 2.91 9.07
C MET A 374 -17.04 4.20 9.29
N THR A 375 -17.26 5.01 8.25
CA THR A 375 -17.97 6.30 8.35
C THR A 375 -19.47 6.15 8.66
N ARG A 376 -20.03 4.96 8.38
CA ARG A 376 -21.44 4.63 8.67
C ARG A 376 -21.54 3.99 10.05
N HIS A 377 -22.57 4.36 10.81
CA HIS A 377 -22.73 3.88 12.19
C HIS A 377 -23.08 2.40 12.27
N ASP A 378 -23.85 1.86 11.32
CA ASP A 378 -24.43 0.51 11.36
C ASP A 378 -23.63 -0.55 10.57
N ARG A 379 -22.48 -0.18 9.98
CA ARG A 379 -21.73 -1.03 9.05
C ARG A 379 -20.30 -0.60 8.84
N VAL A 380 -19.54 -1.49 8.21
CA VAL A 380 -18.22 -1.22 7.65
C VAL A 380 -18.20 -1.69 6.19
N GLN A 381 -17.51 -0.96 5.34
CA GLN A 381 -17.19 -1.40 3.98
C GLN A 381 -15.67 -1.39 3.78
N ILE A 382 -15.13 -2.52 3.34
CA ILE A 382 -13.73 -2.64 2.94
C ILE A 382 -13.70 -2.59 1.43
N GLN A 383 -13.01 -1.62 0.85
CA GLN A 383 -12.81 -1.50 -0.59
C GLN A 383 -11.39 -1.97 -0.93
N ILE A 384 -11.25 -2.89 -1.87
CA ILE A 384 -9.97 -3.48 -2.27
C ILE A 384 -9.75 -3.22 -3.76
N GLN A 385 -8.55 -2.77 -4.12
CA GLN A 385 -8.14 -2.49 -5.50
C GLN A 385 -7.70 -3.78 -6.24
N SER A 386 -8.59 -4.77 -6.28
CA SER A 386 -8.37 -6.05 -6.95
C SER A 386 -9.70 -6.64 -7.44
N ASN A 387 -9.67 -7.77 -8.17
CA ASN A 387 -10.84 -8.59 -8.51
C ASN A 387 -11.06 -9.74 -7.52
N SER A 388 -10.12 -9.94 -6.60
CA SER A 388 -10.21 -10.92 -5.51
C SER A 388 -9.63 -10.36 -4.22
N VAL A 389 -10.01 -10.95 -3.10
CA VAL A 389 -9.46 -10.62 -1.78
C VAL A 389 -9.47 -11.88 -0.92
N GLN A 390 -8.44 -12.04 -0.11
CA GLN A 390 -8.32 -13.06 0.92
C GLN A 390 -8.14 -12.39 2.28
N GLY A 391 -8.55 -13.05 3.35
CA GLY A 391 -8.37 -12.55 4.70
C GLY A 391 -8.83 -13.56 5.74
N ARG A 392 -8.74 -13.17 7.01
CA ARG A 392 -9.18 -14.01 8.13
C ARG A 392 -9.98 -13.22 9.14
N ILE A 393 -10.93 -13.90 9.77
CA ILE A 393 -11.67 -13.44 10.94
C ILE A 393 -11.13 -14.21 12.15
N LEU A 394 -10.76 -13.47 13.19
CA LEU A 394 -10.12 -14.05 14.38
C LEU A 394 -11.14 -14.15 15.51
N ASN A 395 -11.17 -15.32 16.16
CA ASN A 395 -11.83 -15.52 17.43
C ASN A 395 -10.91 -15.08 18.58
N GLY A 396 -11.50 -14.64 19.69
CA GLY A 396 -10.77 -14.22 20.89
C GLY A 396 -11.67 -13.47 21.87
N ASN A 397 -11.36 -13.60 23.16
CA ASN A 397 -12.17 -13.06 24.27
C ASN A 397 -11.57 -11.83 24.91
N SER A 398 -10.33 -11.53 24.57
CA SER A 398 -9.57 -10.39 25.05
C SER A 398 -8.72 -9.81 23.91
N PRO A 399 -8.30 -8.54 24.00
CA PRO A 399 -7.35 -7.97 23.05
C PRO A 399 -6.06 -8.79 22.96
N SER A 400 -5.55 -9.29 24.09
CA SER A 400 -4.35 -10.13 24.12
C SER A 400 -4.51 -11.43 23.35
N GLU A 401 -5.63 -12.15 23.49
CA GLU A 401 -5.89 -13.37 22.71
C GLU A 401 -5.98 -13.09 21.20
N ILE A 402 -6.62 -11.99 20.81
CA ILE A 402 -6.70 -11.60 19.40
C ILE A 402 -5.31 -11.33 18.83
N ILE A 403 -4.45 -10.62 19.56
CA ILE A 403 -3.07 -10.35 19.16
C ILE A 403 -2.22 -11.64 19.16
N GLU A 404 -2.43 -12.53 20.13
CA GLU A 404 -1.78 -13.84 20.16
C GLU A 404 -2.11 -14.67 18.92
N ASN A 405 -3.40 -14.73 18.56
CA ASN A 405 -3.89 -15.42 17.37
C ASN A 405 -3.37 -14.77 16.08
N LEU A 406 -3.32 -13.44 16.01
CA LEU A 406 -2.72 -12.73 14.87
C LEU A 406 -1.24 -13.11 14.70
N THR A 407 -0.46 -12.99 15.78
CA THR A 407 1.01 -13.19 15.74
C THR A 407 1.42 -14.65 15.55
N GLU A 408 0.55 -15.60 15.91
CA GLU A 408 0.73 -17.02 15.54
C GLU A 408 0.82 -17.17 14.01
N THR A 409 0.06 -16.37 13.26
CA THR A 409 0.07 -16.42 11.80
C THR A 409 1.15 -15.54 11.17
N ILE A 410 1.28 -14.29 11.62
CA ILE A 410 2.17 -13.32 10.95
C ILE A 410 3.62 -13.38 11.46
N GLY A 411 3.87 -14.19 12.50
CA GLY A 411 5.15 -14.31 13.18
C GLY A 411 5.24 -13.45 14.44
N ARG A 412 6.12 -13.85 15.35
CA ARG A 412 6.46 -13.12 16.57
C ARG A 412 7.89 -12.59 16.47
N PRO A 413 8.15 -11.34 16.91
CA PRO A 413 9.52 -10.86 17.01
C PRO A 413 10.30 -11.69 18.05
N PRO A 414 11.63 -11.85 17.89
CA PRO A 414 12.47 -12.45 18.92
C PRO A 414 12.53 -11.56 20.17
N GLU A 415 12.99 -12.12 21.28
CA GLU A 415 13.30 -11.33 22.48
C GLU A 415 14.40 -10.30 22.18
N LEU A 416 14.34 -9.15 22.85
CA LEU A 416 15.39 -8.15 22.72
C LEU A 416 16.68 -8.65 23.36
N PRO A 417 17.85 -8.47 22.71
CA PRO A 417 19.13 -8.84 23.31
C PRO A 417 19.37 -8.13 24.64
N LYS A 418 19.79 -8.85 25.68
CA LYS A 418 19.94 -8.28 27.06
C LYS A 418 20.81 -7.03 27.14
N TRP A 419 21.77 -6.87 26.22
CA TRP A 419 22.66 -5.71 26.21
C TRP A 419 21.93 -4.41 25.82
N ILE A 420 20.91 -4.45 24.95
CA ILE A 420 20.25 -3.22 24.47
C ILE A 420 19.52 -2.48 25.61
N ILE A 421 19.00 -3.23 26.59
CA ILE A 421 18.26 -2.70 27.75
C ILE A 421 19.17 -2.30 28.93
N SER A 422 20.49 -2.46 28.80
CA SER A 422 21.45 -2.17 29.88
C SER A 422 21.79 -0.69 30.05
N GLY A 423 21.40 0.16 29.11
CA GLY A 423 21.72 1.58 29.09
C GLY A 423 21.19 2.28 27.84
N ALA A 424 21.56 3.56 27.67
CA ALA A 424 21.16 4.34 26.52
C ALA A 424 21.87 3.88 25.24
N VAL A 425 21.15 3.91 24.12
CA VAL A 425 21.73 3.91 22.78
C VAL A 425 22.00 5.36 22.39
N VAL A 426 23.26 5.75 22.35
CA VAL A 426 23.69 7.12 22.10
C VAL A 426 23.81 7.33 20.60
N GLY A 427 22.81 7.98 20.01
CA GLY A 427 22.83 8.39 18.61
C GLY A 427 23.71 9.62 18.39
N MET A 428 24.75 9.49 17.57
CA MET A 428 25.63 10.62 17.26
C MET A 428 26.32 10.49 15.90
N GLN A 429 26.95 11.58 15.49
CA GLN A 429 27.76 11.71 14.29
C GLN A 429 29.07 12.45 14.62
N GLY A 430 30.04 12.42 13.71
CA GLY A 430 31.26 13.23 13.80
C GLY A 430 32.57 12.46 13.84
N GLY A 431 32.56 11.14 13.64
CA GLY A 431 33.77 10.32 13.56
C GLY A 431 34.37 9.90 14.91
N THR A 432 35.49 9.16 14.84
CA THR A 432 36.10 8.47 16.01
C THR A 432 36.39 9.40 17.20
N GLU A 433 37.01 10.56 16.97
CA GLU A 433 37.36 11.47 18.07
C GLU A 433 36.14 12.06 18.77
N ALA A 434 35.07 12.35 18.01
CA ALA A 434 33.83 12.84 18.59
C ALA A 434 33.21 11.77 19.50
N VAL A 435 33.17 10.51 19.03
CA VAL A 435 32.66 9.37 19.82
C VAL A 435 33.46 9.20 21.10
N ARG A 436 34.80 9.23 21.04
CA ARG A 436 35.66 9.09 22.23
C ARG A 436 35.42 10.21 23.24
N ARG A 437 35.36 11.47 22.78
CA ARG A 437 35.08 12.61 23.65
C ARG A 437 33.73 12.47 24.36
N VAL A 438 32.66 12.16 23.61
CA VAL A 438 31.32 11.99 24.19
C VAL A 438 31.29 10.79 25.14
N TRP A 439 32.00 9.72 24.82
CA TRP A 439 32.13 8.57 25.70
C TRP A 439 32.80 8.91 27.04
N ASP A 440 33.88 9.69 27.01
CA ASP A 440 34.56 10.16 28.22
C ASP A 440 33.63 11.03 29.07
N GLU A 441 32.90 11.97 28.46
CA GLU A 441 31.92 12.80 29.17
C GLU A 441 30.80 11.97 29.81
N LEU A 442 30.25 10.99 29.08
CA LEU A 442 29.19 10.11 29.60
C LEU A 442 29.70 9.25 30.76
N LYS A 443 30.96 8.80 30.68
CA LYS A 443 31.62 8.05 31.74
C LYS A 443 31.82 8.92 32.99
N ASP A 444 32.26 10.16 32.84
CA ASP A 444 32.42 11.12 33.94
C ASP A 444 31.09 11.39 34.66
N HIS A 445 29.99 11.41 33.90
CA HIS A 445 28.63 11.56 34.43
C HIS A 445 27.99 10.22 34.87
N LYS A 446 28.71 9.10 34.78
CA LYS A 446 28.22 7.76 35.15
C LYS A 446 26.93 7.36 34.44
N VAL A 447 26.77 7.79 33.18
CA VAL A 447 25.61 7.42 32.36
C VAL A 447 25.74 5.97 31.91
N PRO A 448 24.75 5.09 32.17
CA PRO A 448 24.73 3.75 31.60
C PRO A 448 24.54 3.83 30.08
N VAL A 449 25.51 3.30 29.34
CA VAL A 449 25.50 3.26 27.86
C VAL A 449 25.51 1.81 27.41
N SER A 450 24.53 1.43 26.58
CA SER A 450 24.48 0.10 25.96
C SER A 450 25.18 0.08 24.61
N ALA A 451 25.03 1.16 23.82
CA ALA A 451 25.63 1.27 22.50
C ALA A 451 25.81 2.72 22.04
N PHE A 452 26.71 2.89 21.07
CA PHE A 452 26.75 4.07 20.20
C PHE A 452 26.11 3.72 18.86
N TRP A 453 25.14 4.53 18.42
CA TRP A 453 24.56 4.46 17.09
C TRP A 453 25.16 5.54 16.19
N LEU A 454 25.89 5.11 15.17
CA LEU A 454 26.76 5.94 14.34
C LEU A 454 26.27 5.91 12.88
N GLN A 455 25.24 6.69 12.58
CA GLN A 455 24.63 6.67 11.24
C GLN A 455 25.57 7.18 10.13
N ASP A 456 26.52 8.06 10.45
CA ASP A 456 27.52 8.58 9.52
C ASP A 456 28.76 7.68 9.38
N TRP A 457 28.68 6.41 9.81
CA TRP A 457 29.75 5.42 9.64
C TRP A 457 30.21 5.28 8.18
N VAL A 458 29.29 5.50 7.23
CA VAL A 458 29.52 5.55 5.77
C VAL A 458 30.17 6.83 5.27
N GLY A 459 30.36 7.83 6.14
CA GLY A 459 30.81 9.17 5.77
C GLY A 459 29.66 10.09 5.34
N GLN A 460 30.01 11.33 5.03
CA GLN A 460 29.06 12.37 4.63
C GLN A 460 29.53 13.13 3.40
N ARG A 461 28.58 13.74 2.68
CA ARG A 461 28.81 14.73 1.63
C ARG A 461 28.02 15.99 1.90
N GLU A 462 28.59 17.13 1.55
CA GLU A 462 27.90 18.41 1.62
C GLU A 462 27.00 18.61 0.41
N THR A 463 25.76 19.01 0.66
CA THR A 463 24.77 19.31 -0.38
C THR A 463 24.13 20.66 -0.11
N MET A 464 23.32 21.18 -1.05
CA MET A 464 22.60 22.44 -0.87
C MET A 464 21.60 22.43 0.32
N ILE A 465 21.27 21.24 0.85
CA ILE A 465 20.31 21.04 1.96
C ILE A 465 21.05 20.61 3.24
N GLY A 466 22.39 20.59 3.23
CA GLY A 466 23.25 20.22 4.35
C GLY A 466 24.01 18.91 4.14
N SER A 467 24.61 18.39 5.21
CA SER A 467 25.39 17.15 5.20
C SER A 467 24.49 15.93 5.06
N GLN A 468 24.73 15.12 4.04
CA GLN A 468 23.98 13.89 3.73
C GLN A 468 24.89 12.67 3.80
N LEU A 469 24.33 11.51 4.17
CA LEU A 469 25.08 10.25 4.23
C LEU A 469 25.46 9.76 2.83
N TRP A 470 26.63 9.13 2.70
CA TRP A 470 26.94 8.34 1.52
C TRP A 470 26.19 7.01 1.58
N TRP A 471 25.22 6.79 0.69
CA TRP A 471 24.48 5.53 0.64
C TRP A 471 25.27 4.46 -0.12
N ASN A 472 26.39 4.09 0.50
CA ASN A 472 27.30 3.02 0.11
C ASN A 472 27.77 2.36 1.41
N TRP A 473 27.23 1.18 1.72
CA TRP A 473 27.26 0.54 3.05
C TRP A 473 28.63 -0.07 3.39
N GLU A 474 29.64 0.77 3.52
CA GLU A 474 30.97 0.43 4.01
C GLU A 474 31.50 1.53 4.93
N VAL A 475 32.41 1.19 5.85
CA VAL A 475 32.98 2.16 6.77
C VAL A 475 33.84 3.20 6.04
N ASP A 476 33.62 4.48 6.34
CA ASP A 476 34.50 5.57 5.94
C ASP A 476 35.68 5.66 6.91
N THR A 477 36.80 5.04 6.52
CA THR A 477 38.00 4.96 7.35
C THR A 477 38.72 6.29 7.57
N THR A 478 38.37 7.34 6.82
CA THR A 478 38.89 8.70 7.07
C THR A 478 38.11 9.38 8.18
N ARG A 479 36.78 9.23 8.18
CA ARG A 479 35.93 9.75 9.25
C ARG A 479 36.04 8.93 10.54
N TYR A 480 36.11 7.62 10.39
CA TYR A 480 36.21 6.65 11.47
C TYR A 480 37.58 5.95 11.44
N HIS A 481 38.66 6.74 11.55
CA HIS A 481 40.01 6.18 11.64
C HIS A 481 40.11 5.28 12.87
N GLY A 482 40.76 4.13 12.70
CA GLY A 482 40.85 3.12 13.76
C GLY A 482 39.50 2.51 14.14
N TRP A 483 38.54 2.38 13.21
CA TRP A 483 37.21 1.79 13.42
C TRP A 483 37.24 0.51 14.27
N GLN A 484 38.08 -0.46 13.91
CA GLN A 484 38.21 -1.72 14.65
C GLN A 484 38.72 -1.52 16.09
N GLN A 485 39.62 -0.56 16.30
CA GLN A 485 40.07 -0.19 17.64
C GLN A 485 38.95 0.48 18.45
N LEU A 486 38.15 1.35 17.83
CA LEU A 486 36.99 1.97 18.49
C LEU A 486 35.97 0.91 18.93
N ILE A 487 35.63 -0.04 18.05
CA ILE A 487 34.71 -1.15 18.38
C ILE A 487 35.27 -1.98 19.55
N ASN A 488 36.55 -2.34 19.50
CA ASN A 488 37.19 -3.14 20.55
C ASN A 488 37.24 -2.41 21.90
N ASP A 489 37.58 -1.11 21.91
CA ASP A 489 37.65 -0.31 23.12
C ASP A 489 36.28 -0.17 23.81
N LEU A 490 35.23 0.10 23.01
CA LEU A 490 33.84 0.14 23.50
C LEU A 490 33.39 -1.24 23.97
N GLY A 491 33.69 -2.28 23.18
CA GLY A 491 33.37 -3.67 23.48
C GLY A 491 33.98 -4.16 24.79
N ALA A 492 35.20 -3.72 25.13
CA ALA A 492 35.86 -4.01 26.40
C ALA A 492 35.13 -3.43 27.62
N LYS A 493 34.21 -2.47 27.42
CA LYS A 493 33.28 -1.94 28.43
C LYS A 493 31.85 -2.43 28.24
N ASN A 494 31.66 -3.46 27.44
CA ASN A 494 30.35 -4.01 27.05
C ASN A 494 29.43 -2.98 26.34
N ILE A 495 30.01 -1.95 25.73
CA ILE A 495 29.29 -0.98 24.91
C ILE A 495 29.37 -1.45 23.45
N LYS A 496 28.24 -1.56 22.77
CA LYS A 496 28.19 -2.02 21.38
C LYS A 496 28.24 -0.86 20.39
N VAL A 497 28.56 -1.17 19.14
CA VAL A 497 28.45 -0.22 18.03
C VAL A 497 27.28 -0.64 17.15
N MET A 498 26.42 0.33 16.83
CA MET A 498 25.32 0.21 15.90
C MET A 498 25.50 1.20 14.74
N THR A 499 25.00 0.85 13.57
CA THR A 499 25.18 1.64 12.34
C THR A 499 23.86 1.93 11.63
N TYR A 500 23.88 2.18 10.33
CA TYR A 500 22.71 2.54 9.52
C TYR A 500 22.83 1.89 8.14
N CYS A 501 21.73 1.34 7.63
CA CYS A 501 21.62 0.88 6.24
C CYS A 501 20.20 1.05 5.72
N ASN A 502 20.03 1.08 4.39
CA ASN A 502 18.71 1.05 3.75
C ASN A 502 18.80 0.34 2.38
N PRO A 503 17.68 -0.02 1.72
CA PRO A 503 17.70 -0.76 0.46
C PRO A 503 18.01 0.11 -0.78
N CYS A 504 18.50 1.33 -0.60
CA CYS A 504 18.84 2.26 -1.67
C CYS A 504 20.36 2.46 -1.73
N LEU A 505 20.88 2.71 -2.93
CA LEU A 505 22.29 2.91 -3.20
C LEU A 505 22.49 4.21 -3.99
N ALA A 506 23.43 5.04 -3.56
CA ALA A 506 23.84 6.21 -4.31
C ALA A 506 25.02 5.87 -5.23
N PRO A 507 25.12 6.49 -6.42
CA PRO A 507 26.38 6.50 -7.16
C PRO A 507 27.50 7.04 -6.26
N ALA A 508 28.56 6.25 -6.12
CA ALA A 508 29.61 6.49 -5.14
C ALA A 508 30.95 6.87 -5.80
N ASP A 509 31.00 7.13 -7.12
CA ASP A 509 32.24 7.43 -7.85
C ASP A 509 33.05 8.60 -7.26
N GLU A 510 32.35 9.56 -6.66
CA GLU A 510 32.94 10.73 -6.01
C GLU A 510 33.25 10.52 -4.52
N LYS A 511 32.88 9.37 -3.95
CA LYS A 511 33.12 9.07 -2.54
C LYS A 511 34.62 8.85 -2.32
N PRO A 512 35.27 9.64 -1.45
CA PRO A 512 36.67 9.41 -1.11
C PRO A 512 36.83 8.09 -0.35
N ASN A 513 37.93 7.39 -0.60
CA ASN A 513 38.32 6.15 0.07
C ASN A 513 37.29 5.01 -0.03
N GLN A 514 36.45 5.00 -1.07
CA GLN A 514 35.58 3.86 -1.33
C GLN A 514 36.41 2.62 -1.68
N ARG A 515 36.10 1.47 -1.09
CA ARG A 515 36.65 0.18 -1.54
C ARG A 515 35.73 -0.49 -2.54
N ARG A 516 34.42 -0.33 -2.35
CA ARG A 516 33.38 -0.90 -3.20
C ARG A 516 32.43 0.19 -3.66
N ASN A 517 31.99 0.11 -4.92
CA ASN A 517 30.89 0.91 -5.42
C ASN A 517 29.68 -0.01 -5.54
N LEU A 518 28.88 -0.08 -4.46
CA LEU A 518 27.76 -1.02 -4.36
C LEU A 518 26.68 -0.74 -5.42
N PHE A 519 26.50 0.52 -5.81
CA PHE A 519 25.57 0.89 -6.88
C PHE A 519 25.99 0.28 -8.22
N GLU A 520 27.26 0.40 -8.60
CA GLU A 520 27.77 -0.17 -9.85
C GLU A 520 27.82 -1.70 -9.83
N GLU A 521 28.07 -2.32 -8.66
CA GLU A 521 27.93 -3.76 -8.49
C GLU A 521 26.48 -4.22 -8.72
N ALA A 522 25.51 -3.58 -8.06
CA ALA A 522 24.09 -3.88 -8.20
C ALA A 522 23.59 -3.66 -9.63
N LYS A 523 24.08 -2.62 -10.31
CA LYS A 523 23.79 -2.35 -11.72
C LYS A 523 24.33 -3.45 -12.64
N LYS A 524 25.56 -3.94 -12.42
CA LYS A 524 26.14 -5.05 -13.21
C LYS A 524 25.42 -6.38 -13.00
N LEU A 525 24.92 -6.60 -11.80
CA LEU A 525 24.12 -7.78 -11.45
C LEU A 525 22.66 -7.68 -11.90
N ASP A 526 22.24 -6.52 -12.43
CA ASP A 526 20.87 -6.26 -12.88
C ASP A 526 19.81 -6.39 -11.77
N ILE A 527 20.19 -6.07 -10.53
CA ILE A 527 19.36 -6.22 -9.31
C ILE A 527 18.81 -4.88 -8.80
N LEU A 528 18.82 -3.83 -9.62
CA LEU A 528 18.17 -2.56 -9.31
C LEU A 528 16.76 -2.52 -9.88
N VAL A 529 15.85 -1.84 -9.17
CA VAL A 529 14.53 -1.50 -9.67
C VAL A 529 14.68 -0.73 -10.99
N LYS A 530 13.84 -1.06 -11.99
CA LYS A 530 13.95 -0.50 -13.33
C LYS A 530 12.83 0.49 -13.64
N ASP A 531 13.12 1.42 -14.54
CA ASP A 531 12.11 2.28 -15.14
C ASP A 531 11.36 1.57 -16.28
N LYS A 532 10.59 2.33 -17.06
CA LYS A 532 9.82 1.80 -18.21
C LYS A 532 10.68 1.50 -19.44
N TYR A 533 11.91 2.02 -19.48
CA TYR A 533 12.87 1.81 -20.56
C TYR A 533 13.81 0.63 -20.25
N GLY A 534 13.76 0.10 -19.03
CA GLY A 534 14.59 -1.01 -18.57
C GLY A 534 15.91 -0.58 -17.96
N GLU A 535 16.11 0.72 -17.75
CA GLU A 535 17.29 1.28 -17.09
C GLU A 535 17.08 1.34 -15.56
N PRO A 536 18.15 1.40 -14.75
CA PRO A 536 18.02 1.62 -13.31
C PRO A 536 17.16 2.85 -13.00
N TYR A 537 16.14 2.64 -12.17
CA TYR A 537 15.26 3.71 -11.74
C TYR A 537 15.98 4.59 -10.72
N MET A 538 16.29 5.81 -11.12
CA MET A 538 16.92 6.81 -10.25
C MET A 538 15.83 7.62 -9.53
N VAL A 539 15.63 7.33 -8.24
CA VAL A 539 14.64 8.01 -7.39
C VAL A 539 15.27 9.31 -6.86
N PRO A 540 14.63 10.48 -7.08
CA PRO A 540 15.13 11.74 -6.54
C PRO A 540 14.93 11.78 -5.03
N ASN A 541 16.01 11.60 -4.27
CA ASN A 541 16.06 11.91 -2.85
C ASN A 541 16.49 13.37 -2.69
N THR A 542 15.97 14.07 -1.67
CA THR A 542 16.20 15.48 -1.30
C THR A 542 17.30 16.23 -2.07
N ALA A 543 18.55 15.75 -2.01
CA ALA A 543 19.72 16.35 -2.65
C ALA A 543 20.46 15.49 -3.70
N PHE A 544 20.09 14.23 -3.92
CA PHE A 544 20.76 13.33 -4.87
C PHE A 544 19.84 12.18 -5.30
N ASP A 545 20.14 11.57 -6.44
CA ASP A 545 19.36 10.44 -6.94
C ASP A 545 19.94 9.11 -6.44
N VAL A 546 19.07 8.12 -6.22
CA VAL A 546 19.42 6.80 -5.71
C VAL A 546 18.79 5.70 -6.55
N GLY A 547 19.51 4.58 -6.71
CA GLY A 547 18.93 3.34 -7.19
C GLY A 547 18.36 2.54 -6.03
N MET A 548 17.19 1.95 -6.19
CA MET A 548 16.61 1.02 -5.21
C MET A 548 16.95 -0.41 -5.60
N LEU A 549 17.30 -1.26 -4.63
CA LEU A 549 17.47 -2.70 -4.86
C LEU A 549 16.13 -3.36 -5.19
N ASP A 550 16.06 -4.16 -6.25
CA ASP A 550 14.88 -4.96 -6.57
C ASP A 550 14.83 -6.22 -5.70
N LEU A 551 14.20 -6.10 -4.53
CA LEU A 551 14.07 -7.20 -3.58
C LEU A 551 13.22 -8.37 -4.09
N THR A 552 12.56 -8.24 -5.26
CA THR A 552 11.81 -9.33 -5.90
C THR A 552 12.68 -10.17 -6.84
N HIS A 553 13.88 -9.69 -7.18
CA HIS A 553 14.86 -10.45 -7.93
C HIS A 553 15.51 -11.50 -7.01
N PRO A 554 15.63 -12.77 -7.44
CA PRO A 554 16.08 -13.89 -6.59
C PRO A 554 17.48 -13.67 -5.98
N ASP A 555 18.37 -13.01 -6.72
CA ASP A 555 19.76 -12.80 -6.29
C ASP A 555 19.95 -11.62 -5.33
N THR A 556 19.01 -10.65 -5.31
CA THR A 556 19.16 -9.42 -4.53
C THR A 556 19.25 -9.70 -3.04
N ALA A 557 18.41 -10.60 -2.53
CA ALA A 557 18.37 -10.91 -1.11
C ALA A 557 19.71 -11.52 -0.65
N ALA A 558 20.28 -12.44 -1.44
CA ALA A 558 21.57 -13.06 -1.11
C ALA A 558 22.71 -12.04 -1.15
N TRP A 559 22.77 -11.22 -2.20
CA TRP A 559 23.79 -10.17 -2.33
C TRP A 559 23.70 -9.12 -1.21
N PHE A 560 22.49 -8.64 -0.90
CA PHE A 560 22.31 -7.64 0.15
C PHE A 560 22.61 -8.21 1.54
N LYS A 561 22.22 -9.47 1.80
CA LYS A 561 22.61 -10.19 3.02
C LYS A 561 24.13 -10.29 3.18
N GLN A 562 24.89 -10.47 2.10
CA GLN A 562 26.35 -10.46 2.17
C GLN A 562 26.89 -9.09 2.59
N VAL A 563 26.35 -8.00 2.06
CA VAL A 563 26.71 -6.63 2.50
C VAL A 563 26.41 -6.43 3.99
N LEU A 564 25.25 -6.90 4.48
CA LEU A 564 24.91 -6.84 5.90
C LEU A 564 25.82 -7.75 6.76
N GLN A 565 26.21 -8.92 6.25
CA GLN A 565 27.14 -9.81 6.93
C GLN A 565 28.52 -9.18 7.09
N GLU A 566 29.01 -8.44 6.10
CA GLU A 566 30.27 -7.69 6.22
C GLU A 566 30.22 -6.66 7.36
N MET A 567 29.07 -6.00 7.58
CA MET A 567 28.89 -5.10 8.72
C MET A 567 28.98 -5.85 10.06
N VAL A 568 28.36 -7.03 10.13
CA VAL A 568 28.42 -7.90 11.31
C VAL A 568 29.85 -8.39 11.57
N ASP A 569 30.56 -8.80 10.52
CA ASP A 569 31.94 -9.28 10.57
C ASP A 569 32.89 -8.16 11.02
N ASP A 570 32.58 -6.90 10.71
CA ASP A 570 33.27 -5.72 11.22
C ASP A 570 33.05 -5.49 12.73
N GLY A 571 32.14 -6.22 13.37
CA GLY A 571 31.87 -6.14 14.82
C GLY A 571 30.66 -5.30 15.19
N VAL A 572 29.88 -4.81 14.22
CA VAL A 572 28.60 -4.11 14.44
C VAL A 572 27.58 -5.08 15.05
N LYS A 573 26.79 -4.59 16.01
CA LYS A 573 25.78 -5.41 16.74
C LYS A 573 24.33 -5.00 16.50
N GLY A 574 24.10 -4.06 15.61
CA GLY A 574 22.76 -3.66 15.18
C GLY A 574 22.83 -2.43 14.28
N TRP A 575 21.72 -2.07 13.67
CA TRP A 575 21.65 -0.88 12.83
C TRP A 575 20.22 -0.38 12.74
N MET A 576 20.07 0.89 12.35
CA MET A 576 18.82 1.37 11.81
C MET A 576 18.67 0.84 10.38
N ALA A 577 17.68 -0.01 10.15
CA ALA A 577 17.27 -0.46 8.82
C ALA A 577 16.16 0.48 8.34
N ASP A 578 16.53 1.48 7.56
CA ASP A 578 15.66 2.59 7.18
C ASP A 578 15.01 2.39 5.80
N PHE A 579 14.00 3.22 5.49
CA PHE A 579 13.24 3.25 4.25
C PHE A 579 12.44 1.96 3.92
N GLY A 580 11.81 1.97 2.74
CA GLY A 580 10.97 0.91 2.21
C GLY A 580 9.62 1.44 1.70
N GLU A 581 9.27 2.66 2.11
CA GLU A 581 8.01 3.35 1.81
C GLU A 581 8.00 4.16 0.51
N GLY A 582 9.17 4.32 -0.12
CA GLY A 582 9.35 5.17 -1.30
C GLY A 582 9.33 4.48 -2.66
N LEU A 583 8.91 3.21 -2.77
CA LEU A 583 8.92 2.49 -4.07
C LEU A 583 8.00 3.22 -5.10
N PRO A 584 8.54 3.69 -6.23
CA PRO A 584 7.73 4.39 -7.23
C PRO A 584 6.66 3.50 -7.86
N VAL A 585 5.46 4.03 -8.09
CA VAL A 585 4.35 3.23 -8.64
C VAL A 585 4.48 2.93 -10.13
N ASP A 586 5.36 3.63 -10.85
CA ASP A 586 5.68 3.37 -12.25
C ASP A 586 6.91 2.46 -12.45
N ALA A 587 7.51 1.98 -11.36
CA ALA A 587 8.63 1.06 -11.39
C ALA A 587 8.28 -0.29 -12.05
N THR A 588 9.30 -0.90 -12.64
CA THR A 588 9.28 -2.27 -13.17
C THR A 588 10.15 -3.15 -12.29
N LEU A 589 9.56 -4.22 -11.73
CA LEU A 589 10.26 -5.20 -10.89
C LEU A 589 10.41 -6.54 -11.63
N TYR A 590 11.44 -7.31 -11.26
CA TYR A 590 11.79 -8.62 -11.80
C TYR A 590 10.63 -9.62 -11.74
N SER A 591 9.92 -9.69 -10.61
CA SER A 591 8.80 -10.62 -10.42
C SER A 591 7.64 -10.43 -11.42
N GLY A 592 7.60 -9.30 -12.15
CA GLY A 592 6.48 -8.95 -13.02
C GLY A 592 5.19 -8.65 -12.26
N ASN A 593 5.21 -8.70 -10.92
CA ASN A 593 4.06 -8.37 -10.08
C ASN A 593 3.58 -6.94 -10.35
N ARG A 594 2.26 -6.76 -10.31
CA ARG A 594 1.61 -5.55 -10.80
C ARG A 594 2.00 -4.32 -9.98
N ARG A 595 2.20 -3.21 -10.68
CA ARG A 595 2.50 -1.82 -10.27
C ARG A 595 1.59 -1.16 -9.20
N LYS A 596 0.70 -1.92 -8.53
CA LYS A 596 -0.31 -1.42 -7.57
C LYS A 596 -0.27 -2.09 -6.18
N VAL A 597 0.59 -3.11 -6.01
CA VAL A 597 0.54 -4.07 -4.88
C VAL A 597 1.83 -4.04 -4.04
N LEU A 598 2.79 -3.17 -4.37
CA LEU A 598 4.18 -3.49 -4.09
C LEU A 598 4.84 -2.70 -2.97
N THR A 599 4.36 -1.51 -2.56
CA THR A 599 5.06 -0.74 -1.52
C THR A 599 5.07 -1.47 -0.18
N CYS A 600 3.92 -2.01 0.25
CA CYS A 600 3.82 -2.82 1.47
C CYS A 600 4.60 -4.14 1.38
N PHE A 601 4.63 -4.77 0.21
CA PHE A 601 5.37 -6.01 -0.01
C PHE A 601 6.89 -5.78 0.00
N PHE A 602 7.34 -4.70 -0.63
CA PHE A 602 8.73 -4.31 -0.74
C PHE A 602 9.34 -4.01 0.63
N GLN A 603 8.60 -3.28 1.48
CA GLN A 603 9.00 -3.04 2.86
C GLN A 603 9.18 -4.35 3.65
N LYS A 604 8.26 -5.31 3.51
CA LYS A 604 8.39 -6.64 4.15
C LYS A 604 9.64 -7.39 3.70
N LEU A 605 9.94 -7.40 2.40
CA LEU A 605 11.14 -8.06 1.88
C LEU A 605 12.43 -7.46 2.45
N GLY A 606 12.45 -6.14 2.63
CA GLY A 606 13.56 -5.44 3.27
C GLY A 606 13.77 -5.93 4.71
N PHE A 607 12.70 -6.02 5.49
CA PHE A 607 12.77 -6.56 6.86
C PHE A 607 13.22 -8.02 6.91
N MET A 608 12.78 -8.86 5.96
CA MET A 608 13.20 -10.27 5.91
C MET A 608 14.70 -10.43 5.67
N CYS A 609 15.31 -9.60 4.82
CA CYS A 609 16.75 -9.63 4.58
C CYS A 609 17.56 -9.34 5.84
N ASN A 610 17.12 -8.34 6.62
CA ASN A 610 17.76 -7.96 7.88
C ASN A 610 17.58 -9.02 8.97
N ARG A 611 16.38 -9.56 9.13
CA ARG A 611 16.06 -10.56 10.17
C ARG A 611 16.94 -11.79 10.08
N ASP A 612 17.14 -12.32 8.87
CA ASP A 612 17.88 -13.56 8.66
C ASP A 612 19.38 -13.41 9.00
N ILE A 613 19.92 -12.18 8.96
CA ILE A 613 21.27 -11.87 9.45
C ILE A 613 21.29 -11.61 10.95
N LEU A 614 20.34 -10.85 11.49
CA LEU A 614 20.33 -10.51 12.92
C LEU A 614 20.16 -11.73 13.84
N ILE A 615 19.48 -12.79 13.39
CA ILE A 615 19.35 -14.05 14.15
C ILE A 615 20.71 -14.72 14.42
N THR A 616 21.77 -14.41 13.65
CA THR A 616 23.11 -14.99 13.86
C THR A 616 23.97 -14.20 14.86
N LEU A 617 23.48 -13.05 15.35
CA LEU A 617 24.23 -12.16 16.25
C LEU A 617 24.12 -12.50 17.74
N ASP A 618 23.08 -13.23 18.14
CA ASP A 618 22.86 -13.74 19.50
C ASP A 618 23.57 -15.09 19.69
#